data_AF-A0A2D8UQ60-F1
#
_entry.id   AF-A0A2D8UQ60-F1
#
_cell.length_a   1.000
_cell.length_b   1.000
_cell.length_c   1.000
_cell.angle_alpha   90.00
_cell.angle_beta   90.00
_cell.angle_gamma   90.00
#
_symmetry.space_group_name_H-M   'P 1'
#
loop_
_entity.id
_entity.type
_entity.pdbx_description
1 polymer ?
#
loop_
_entity_poly.entity_id
_entity_poly.type
_entity_poly.pdbx_seq_one_letter_code
_entity_poly.pdbx_strand_id
1 'polypeptide(L)'
;MNMITIIKIILLPVICALILFFIKFNFYTYPIPLGVFLGITYVISYKKNRFLNLFLNVLFSFIVYFTGYLILLLLGMFLNQLSNLGTVLAFVIAGFFVSPILLFFAYNFLFTFPKTKFSFMVKTISVLFLAIYSFVIFKDGNTEYIKIADKNSFLNPYLLWQPVMLLAIQLILHQKELKALFKTKNR
;
A
#
# COMPACT_ATOMS: atom_id res chain seq x y z
N MET A 1 -4.45 -0.93 -27.70
CA MET A 1 -3.77 -0.56 -26.44
C MET A 1 -3.01 0.73 -26.73
N ASN A 2 -3.39 1.89 -26.17
CA ASN A 2 -2.37 2.93 -26.11
C ASN A 2 -1.36 2.42 -25.09
N MET A 3 -0.29 1.81 -25.59
CA MET A 3 0.79 1.20 -24.80
C MET A 3 1.21 2.15 -23.66
N ILE A 4 1.13 3.45 -23.95
CA ILE A 4 1.30 4.60 -23.06
C ILE A 4 0.48 4.50 -21.75
N THR A 5 -0.82 4.17 -21.79
CA THR A 5 -1.66 4.12 -20.56
C THR A 5 -1.28 2.93 -19.67
N ILE A 6 -1.03 1.77 -20.27
CA ILE A 6 -0.60 0.58 -19.50
C ILE A 6 0.77 0.83 -18.88
N ILE A 7 1.68 1.43 -19.65
CA ILE A 7 2.98 1.86 -19.13
C ILE A 7 2.80 2.82 -17.96
N LYS A 8 1.95 3.85 -18.06
CA LYS A 8 1.72 4.79 -16.94
C LYS A 8 1.25 4.11 -15.65
N ILE A 9 0.35 3.12 -15.77
CA ILE A 9 -0.20 2.40 -14.62
C ILE A 9 0.86 1.49 -13.96
N ILE A 10 1.67 0.81 -14.76
CA ILE A 10 2.62 -0.21 -14.27
C ILE A 10 3.97 0.40 -13.89
N LEU A 11 4.41 1.45 -14.59
CA LEU A 11 5.75 2.02 -14.46
C LEU A 11 6.02 2.51 -13.04
N LEU A 12 5.07 3.23 -12.42
CA LEU A 12 5.29 3.77 -11.09
C LEU A 12 5.42 2.67 -10.02
N PRO A 13 4.52 1.68 -9.93
CA PRO A 13 4.71 0.50 -9.07
C PRO A 13 6.04 -0.23 -9.31
N VAL A 14 6.46 -0.39 -10.56
CA VAL A 14 7.72 -1.07 -10.90
C VAL A 14 8.93 -0.26 -10.46
N ILE A 15 8.96 1.04 -10.71
CA ILE A 15 10.03 1.93 -10.24
C ILE A 15 10.12 1.90 -8.71
N CYS A 16 8.97 1.94 -8.02
CA CYS A 16 8.91 1.81 -6.57
C CYS A 16 9.50 0.47 -6.10
N ALA A 17 9.09 -0.64 -6.70
CA ALA A 17 9.61 -1.96 -6.40
C ALA A 17 11.13 -2.06 -6.62
N LEU A 18 11.65 -1.52 -7.73
CA LEU A 18 13.08 -1.49 -8.03
C LEU A 18 13.85 -0.66 -6.99
N ILE A 19 13.36 0.53 -6.65
CA ILE A 19 14.02 1.39 -5.66
C ILE A 19 14.04 0.75 -4.28
N LEU A 20 12.94 0.11 -3.85
CA LEU A 20 12.88 -0.63 -2.60
C LEU A 20 13.80 -1.85 -2.58
N PHE A 21 14.04 -2.46 -3.73
CA PHE A 21 14.97 -3.57 -3.86
C PHE A 21 16.43 -3.12 -3.68
N PHE A 22 16.81 -1.98 -4.27
CA PHE A 22 18.18 -1.48 -4.20
C PHE A 22 18.48 -0.68 -2.93
N ILE A 23 17.49 0.04 -2.40
CA ILE A 23 17.65 0.86 -1.20
C ILE A 23 17.16 0.05 0.00
N LYS A 24 18.10 -0.30 0.88
CA LYS A 24 17.80 -0.92 2.18
C LYS A 24 17.16 0.11 3.09
N PHE A 25 15.83 0.23 3.07
CA PHE A 25 15.10 1.12 3.97
C PHE A 25 15.01 0.52 5.37
N ASN A 26 15.29 1.35 6.38
CA ASN A 26 14.99 0.99 7.76
C ASN A 26 13.47 1.01 7.97
N PHE A 27 12.99 0.19 8.91
CA PHE A 27 11.56 0.06 9.24
C PHE A 27 10.87 1.42 9.52
N TYR A 28 11.55 2.35 10.19
CA TYR A 28 11.03 3.68 10.49
C TYR A 28 10.91 4.61 9.27
N THR A 29 11.74 4.38 8.25
CA THR A 29 11.72 5.15 7.00
C THR A 29 10.71 4.62 5.99
N TYR A 30 10.11 3.46 6.27
CA TYR A 30 9.20 2.75 5.38
C TYR A 30 7.97 3.56 4.88
N PRO A 31 7.39 4.51 5.65
CA PRO A 31 6.27 5.32 5.17
C PRO A 31 6.66 6.38 4.12
N ILE A 32 7.93 6.79 4.10
CA ILE A 32 8.41 7.92 3.31
C ILE A 32 8.37 7.63 1.80
N PRO A 33 8.89 6.50 1.29
CA PRO A 33 8.94 6.26 -0.14
C PRO A 33 7.54 6.25 -0.76
N LEU A 34 6.55 5.62 -0.11
CA LEU A 34 5.18 5.61 -0.61
C LEU A 34 4.60 7.03 -0.74
N GLY A 35 4.71 7.83 0.32
CA GLY A 35 4.20 9.21 0.34
C GLY A 35 4.90 10.09 -0.69
N VAL A 36 6.20 9.88 -0.92
CA VAL A 36 6.99 10.61 -1.92
C VAL A 36 6.64 10.16 -3.35
N PHE A 37 6.55 8.86 -3.63
CA PHE A 37 6.23 8.35 -4.98
C PHE A 37 4.85 8.81 -5.46
N LEU A 38 3.83 8.64 -4.60
CA LEU A 38 2.48 9.09 -4.90
C LEU A 38 2.37 10.60 -4.89
N GLY A 39 3.13 11.26 -4.00
CA GLY A 39 3.28 12.70 -3.96
C GLY A 39 3.74 13.22 -5.31
N ILE A 40 4.93 12.84 -5.75
CA ILE A 40 5.52 13.32 -7.01
C ILE A 40 4.60 13.06 -8.20
N THR A 41 4.01 11.86 -8.32
CA THR A 41 3.17 11.55 -9.49
C THR A 41 1.85 12.32 -9.52
N TYR A 42 1.16 12.47 -8.40
CA TYR A 42 -0.16 13.11 -8.39
C TYR A 42 -0.13 14.62 -8.09
N VAL A 43 0.97 15.12 -7.53
CA VAL A 43 1.27 16.57 -7.45
C VAL A 43 1.35 17.19 -8.85
N ILE A 44 1.80 16.43 -9.84
CA ILE A 44 1.87 16.89 -11.23
C ILE A 44 0.46 16.93 -11.86
N SER A 45 -0.43 16.00 -11.50
CA SER A 45 -1.74 15.83 -12.14
C SER A 45 -2.91 16.57 -11.48
N TYR A 46 -2.86 16.89 -10.19
CA TYR A 46 -3.98 17.49 -9.45
C TYR A 46 -3.62 18.82 -8.74
N LYS A 47 -4.15 19.92 -9.30
CA LYS A 47 -4.46 21.22 -8.66
C LYS A 47 -3.30 22.10 -8.14
N LYS A 48 -3.71 23.34 -7.81
CA LYS A 48 -3.02 24.64 -7.72
C LYS A 48 -1.93 24.77 -6.63
N ASN A 49 -1.69 23.76 -5.79
CA ASN A 49 -0.72 23.88 -4.69
C ASN A 49 0.11 22.60 -4.47
N ARG A 50 1.11 22.43 -5.34
CA ARG A 50 1.93 21.23 -5.49
C ARG A 50 2.68 20.83 -4.21
N PHE A 51 3.28 21.80 -3.54
CA PHE A 51 4.04 21.57 -2.30
C PHE A 51 3.14 21.11 -1.15
N LEU A 52 1.98 21.74 -0.98
CA LEU A 52 1.03 21.35 0.05
C LEU A 52 0.53 19.91 -0.14
N ASN A 53 0.23 19.51 -1.37
CA ASN A 53 -0.19 18.15 -1.67
C ASN A 53 0.91 17.12 -1.41
N LEU A 54 2.16 17.42 -1.76
CA LEU A 54 3.31 16.56 -1.44
C LEU A 54 3.46 16.40 0.08
N PHE A 55 3.43 17.51 0.81
CA PHE A 55 3.54 17.54 2.27
C PHE A 55 2.42 16.72 2.93
N LEU A 56 1.16 16.95 2.55
CA LEU A 56 0.02 16.21 3.08
C LEU A 56 0.12 14.72 2.77
N ASN A 57 0.67 14.34 1.61
CA ASN A 57 0.81 12.93 1.24
C ASN A 57 1.84 12.20 2.13
N VAL A 58 2.97 12.85 2.40
CA VAL A 58 3.97 12.36 3.35
C VAL A 58 3.37 12.31 4.77
N LEU A 59 2.70 13.37 5.20
CA LEU A 59 2.06 13.45 6.52
C LEU A 59 1.03 12.34 6.72
N PHE A 60 0.13 12.10 5.76
CA PHE A 60 -0.84 11.03 5.85
C PHE A 60 -0.18 9.65 5.87
N SER A 61 0.92 9.46 5.15
CA SER A 61 1.67 8.19 5.18
C SER A 61 2.23 7.92 6.59
N PHE A 62 2.71 8.96 7.29
CA PHE A 62 3.09 8.85 8.70
C PHE A 62 1.91 8.57 9.63
N ILE A 63 0.78 9.27 9.46
CA ILE A 63 -0.43 9.06 10.27
C ILE A 63 -0.90 7.60 10.14
N VAL A 64 -0.97 7.07 8.91
CA VAL A 64 -1.33 5.68 8.65
C VAL A 64 -0.38 4.72 9.37
N TYR A 65 0.92 4.95 9.26
CA TYR A 65 1.93 4.12 9.92
C TYR A 65 1.81 4.13 11.43
N PHE A 66 1.75 5.31 12.06
CA PHE A 66 1.63 5.42 13.52
C PHE A 66 0.32 4.83 14.03
N THR A 67 -0.78 5.03 13.30
CA THR A 67 -2.06 4.42 13.68
C THR A 67 -1.98 2.90 13.61
N GLY A 68 -1.40 2.35 12.54
CA GLY A 68 -1.12 0.92 12.43
C GLY A 68 -0.25 0.41 13.58
N TYR A 69 0.83 1.12 13.90
CA TYR A 69 1.72 0.75 15.01
C TYR A 69 1.04 0.78 16.38
N LEU A 70 0.21 1.78 16.66
CA LEU A 70 -0.57 1.83 17.91
C LEU A 70 -1.57 0.68 18.00
N ILE A 71 -2.27 0.37 16.90
CA ILE A 71 -3.21 -0.75 16.83
C ILE A 71 -2.49 -2.08 17.02
N LEU A 72 -1.29 -2.24 16.43
CA LEU A 72 -0.44 -3.40 16.64
C LEU A 72 -0.12 -3.59 18.12
N LEU A 73 0.26 -2.52 18.82
CA LEU A 73 0.61 -2.59 20.24
C LEU A 73 -0.60 -3.02 21.08
N LEU A 74 -1.76 -2.39 20.87
CA LEU A 74 -2.99 -2.70 21.61
C LEU A 74 -3.51 -4.12 21.30
N LEU A 75 -3.58 -4.51 20.03
CA LEU A 75 -3.99 -5.85 19.62
C LEU A 75 -2.98 -6.90 20.06
N GLY A 76 -1.69 -6.60 19.99
CA GLY A 76 -0.62 -7.51 20.42
C GLY A 76 -0.74 -7.85 21.89
N MET A 77 -0.98 -6.85 22.75
CA MET A 77 -1.21 -7.08 24.19
C MET A 77 -2.41 -8.00 24.44
N PHE A 78 -3.50 -7.81 23.70
CA PHE A 78 -4.73 -8.60 23.89
C PHE A 78 -4.63 -10.00 23.28
N LEU A 79 -4.24 -10.11 22.01
CA LEU A 79 -4.24 -11.37 21.27
C LEU A 79 -3.14 -12.34 21.73
N ASN A 80 -2.00 -11.84 22.22
CA ASN A 80 -0.93 -12.69 22.76
C ASN A 80 -1.37 -13.49 23.98
N GLN A 81 -2.35 -12.99 24.74
CA GLN A 81 -2.90 -13.73 25.86
C GLN A 81 -3.82 -14.88 25.42
N LEU A 82 -4.35 -14.82 24.19
CA LEU A 82 -5.35 -15.76 23.67
C LEU A 82 -4.73 -16.89 22.85
N SER A 83 -3.58 -16.67 22.21
CA SER A 83 -2.97 -17.66 21.32
C SER A 83 -1.49 -17.38 21.07
N ASN A 84 -0.72 -18.44 20.83
CA ASN A 84 0.65 -18.36 20.31
C ASN A 84 0.73 -17.67 18.93
N LEU A 85 -0.38 -17.63 18.18
CA LEU A 85 -0.49 -16.88 16.92
C LEU A 85 -0.97 -15.44 17.11
N GLY A 86 -1.22 -15.01 18.35
CA GLY A 86 -1.77 -13.70 18.66
C GLY A 86 -0.93 -12.55 18.09
N THR A 87 0.39 -12.66 18.17
CA THR A 87 1.31 -11.63 17.65
C THR A 87 1.22 -11.58 16.13
N VAL A 88 1.20 -12.73 15.45
CA VAL A 88 1.05 -12.82 13.99
C VAL A 88 -0.23 -12.15 13.54
N LEU A 89 -1.34 -12.47 14.19
CA LEU A 89 -2.65 -11.90 13.87
C LEU A 89 -2.66 -10.39 14.12
N ALA A 90 -2.07 -9.92 15.22
CA ALA A 90 -1.95 -8.49 15.50
C ALA A 90 -1.16 -7.76 14.40
N PHE A 91 -0.03 -8.32 13.96
CA PHE A 91 0.78 -7.79 12.85
C PHE A 91 0.00 -7.74 11.53
N VAL A 92 -0.66 -8.84 11.17
CA VAL A 92 -1.45 -8.93 9.93
C VAL A 92 -2.60 -7.93 9.94
N ILE A 93 -3.36 -7.87 11.04
CA ILE A 93 -4.50 -6.97 11.16
C ILE A 93 -4.03 -5.51 11.13
N ALA A 94 -3.04 -5.15 11.94
CA ALA A 94 -2.59 -3.77 12.04
C ALA A 94 -1.87 -3.27 10.78
N GLY A 95 -0.87 -4.03 10.32
CA GLY A 95 0.00 -3.66 9.20
C GLY A 95 -0.63 -3.85 7.82
N PHE A 96 -1.46 -4.89 7.66
CA PHE A 96 -1.91 -5.33 6.33
C PHE A 96 -3.43 -5.35 6.16
N PHE A 97 -4.19 -4.98 7.19
CA PHE A 97 -5.61 -4.73 7.08
C PHE A 97 -5.93 -3.26 7.36
N VAL A 98 -5.66 -2.80 8.59
CA VAL A 98 -6.01 -1.45 9.02
C VAL A 98 -5.21 -0.37 8.28
N SER A 99 -3.90 -0.53 8.18
CA SER A 99 -3.04 0.47 7.52
C SER A 99 -3.40 0.68 6.03
N PRO A 100 -3.56 -0.36 5.19
CA PRO A 100 -4.08 -0.20 3.82
C PRO A 100 -5.44 0.49 3.74
N ILE A 101 -6.37 0.15 4.63
CA ILE A 101 -7.72 0.74 4.65
C ILE A 101 -7.63 2.23 4.95
N LEU A 102 -6.89 2.61 5.99
CA LEU A 102 -6.63 4.00 6.35
C LEU A 102 -5.97 4.77 5.22
N LEU A 103 -5.02 4.16 4.51
CA LEU A 103 -4.38 4.76 3.34
C LEU A 103 -5.40 5.07 2.24
N PHE A 104 -6.29 4.13 1.92
CA PHE A 104 -7.36 4.37 0.95
C PHE A 104 -8.34 5.46 1.39
N PHE A 105 -8.59 5.62 2.69
CA PHE A 105 -9.38 6.72 3.24
C PHE A 105 -8.66 8.06 3.08
N ALA A 106 -7.39 8.14 3.48
CA ALA A 106 -6.56 9.34 3.34
C ALA A 106 -6.46 9.79 1.87
N TYR A 107 -6.28 8.85 0.95
CA TYR A 107 -6.15 9.17 -0.47
C TYR A 107 -7.47 9.43 -1.18
N ASN A 108 -8.58 8.90 -0.65
CA ASN A 108 -9.88 9.37 -1.08
C ASN A 108 -10.09 10.85 -0.74
N PHE A 109 -9.54 11.34 0.37
CA PHE A 109 -9.55 12.76 0.73
C PHE A 109 -8.62 13.59 -0.17
N LEU A 110 -7.40 13.13 -0.43
CA LEU A 110 -6.42 13.88 -1.26
C LEU A 110 -6.75 13.89 -2.76
N PHE A 111 -7.12 12.75 -3.33
CA PHE A 111 -7.24 12.58 -4.79
C PHE A 111 -8.68 12.42 -5.27
N THR A 112 -9.66 12.47 -4.36
CA THR A 112 -11.09 12.32 -4.67
C THR A 112 -11.37 11.02 -5.43
N PHE A 113 -11.12 9.88 -4.78
CA PHE A 113 -11.28 8.60 -5.46
C PHE A 113 -12.72 8.38 -5.95
N PRO A 114 -12.88 7.91 -7.19
CA PRO A 114 -14.20 7.60 -7.72
C PRO A 114 -14.82 6.40 -6.99
N LYS A 115 -16.03 6.59 -6.44
CA LYS A 115 -16.78 5.55 -5.71
C LYS A 115 -17.47 4.60 -6.69
N THR A 116 -16.72 3.64 -7.23
CA THR A 116 -17.23 2.63 -8.20
C THR A 116 -17.06 1.21 -7.68
N LYS A 117 -17.87 0.26 -8.20
CA LYS A 117 -17.70 -1.19 -7.94
C LYS A 117 -16.26 -1.67 -8.23
N PHE A 118 -15.67 -1.17 -9.33
CA PHE A 118 -14.27 -1.45 -9.67
C PHE A 118 -13.30 -0.97 -8.59
N SER A 119 -13.46 0.27 -8.12
CA SER A 119 -12.59 0.81 -7.08
C SER A 119 -12.74 0.06 -5.75
N PHE A 120 -13.95 -0.37 -5.40
CA PHE A 120 -14.18 -1.24 -4.25
C PHE A 120 -13.48 -2.58 -4.41
N MET A 121 -13.65 -3.24 -5.57
CA MET A 121 -13.01 -4.52 -5.87
C MET A 121 -11.48 -4.45 -5.79
N VAL A 122 -10.87 -3.42 -6.40
CA VAL A 122 -9.41 -3.21 -6.35
C VAL A 122 -8.94 -3.05 -4.91
N LYS A 123 -9.61 -2.20 -4.10
CA LYS A 123 -9.26 -2.03 -2.68
C LYS A 123 -9.32 -3.35 -1.92
N THR A 124 -10.43 -4.08 -2.04
CA THR A 124 -10.65 -5.34 -1.33
C THR A 124 -9.62 -6.40 -1.73
N ILE A 125 -9.36 -6.58 -3.02
CA ILE A 125 -8.37 -7.55 -3.52
C ILE A 125 -6.97 -7.20 -3.01
N SER A 126 -6.57 -5.94 -3.07
CA SER A 126 -5.24 -5.52 -2.59
C SER A 126 -5.06 -5.76 -1.09
N VAL A 127 -6.08 -5.44 -0.28
CA VAL A 127 -6.04 -5.69 1.18
C VAL A 127 -6.00 -7.19 1.48
N LEU A 128 -6.87 -7.98 0.85
CA LEU A 128 -6.90 -9.43 1.08
C LEU A 128 -5.61 -10.11 0.63
N PHE A 129 -5.08 -9.73 -0.53
CA PHE A 129 -3.80 -10.24 -1.02
C PHE A 129 -2.68 -9.96 -0.02
N LEU A 130 -2.55 -8.72 0.45
CA LEU A 130 -1.52 -8.36 1.42
C LEU A 130 -1.70 -9.07 2.75
N ALA A 131 -2.93 -9.17 3.27
CA ALA A 131 -3.20 -9.84 4.53
C ALA A 131 -2.90 -11.34 4.47
N ILE A 132 -3.36 -12.04 3.43
CA ILE A 132 -3.13 -13.48 3.24
C ILE A 132 -1.64 -13.76 3.04
N TYR A 133 -0.99 -13.00 2.14
CA TYR A 133 0.44 -13.15 1.87
C TYR A 133 1.27 -12.96 3.15
N SER A 134 1.00 -11.89 3.89
CA SER A 134 1.71 -11.61 5.14
C SER A 134 1.48 -12.69 6.18
N PHE A 135 0.25 -13.19 6.31
CA PHE A 135 -0.06 -14.26 7.25
C PHE A 135 0.72 -15.54 6.94
N VAL A 136 0.78 -15.96 5.67
CA VAL A 136 1.53 -17.15 5.25
C VAL A 136 3.02 -16.98 5.59
N ILE A 137 3.62 -15.86 5.22
CA ILE A 137 5.04 -15.59 5.48
C ILE A 137 5.37 -15.52 6.98
N PHE A 138 4.51 -14.87 7.78
CA PHE A 138 4.77 -14.71 9.22
C PHE A 138 4.43 -15.96 10.05
N LYS A 139 3.56 -16.85 9.55
CA LYS A 139 3.23 -18.11 10.22
C LYS A 139 4.36 -19.14 10.08
N ASP A 140 4.97 -19.24 8.90
CA ASP A 140 5.99 -20.25 8.59
C ASP A 140 7.39 -19.83 9.09
N GLY A 141 7.61 -18.54 9.34
CA GLY A 141 8.86 -18.03 9.90
C GLY A 141 8.93 -18.26 11.41
N ASN A 142 9.74 -19.23 11.86
CA ASN A 142 10.09 -19.38 13.28
C ASN A 142 10.63 -18.05 13.87
N THR A 143 9.75 -17.36 14.60
CA THR A 143 9.99 -16.55 15.80
C THR A 143 10.94 -15.36 15.80
N GLU A 144 11.29 -14.76 14.66
CA GLU A 144 11.84 -13.39 14.68
C GLU A 144 11.20 -12.52 13.59
N TYR A 145 10.00 -12.01 13.88
CA TYR A 145 9.29 -11.00 13.07
C TYR A 145 10.17 -9.78 12.74
N ILE A 146 11.08 -9.44 13.66
CA ILE A 146 12.08 -8.39 13.51
C ILE A 146 13.14 -8.79 12.47
N LYS A 147 13.61 -10.05 12.46
CA LYS A 147 14.56 -10.52 11.45
C LYS A 147 13.96 -10.70 10.06
N ILE A 148 12.65 -10.98 9.95
CA ILE A 148 11.95 -10.99 8.65
C ILE A 148 11.79 -9.56 8.13
N ALA A 149 11.50 -8.59 9.01
CA ALA A 149 11.50 -7.17 8.66
C ALA A 149 12.89 -6.66 8.24
N ASP A 150 13.97 -7.15 8.86
CA ASP A 150 15.36 -6.77 8.55
C ASP A 150 15.98 -7.52 7.36
N LYS A 151 15.43 -8.70 6.99
CA LYS A 151 15.80 -9.33 5.73
C LYS A 151 15.23 -8.47 4.60
N ASN A 152 16.12 -7.72 3.94
CA ASN A 152 15.90 -7.05 2.65
C ASN A 152 15.66 -8.08 1.52
N SER A 153 14.76 -9.04 1.74
CA SER A 153 14.26 -9.90 0.68
C SER A 153 13.10 -9.17 0.03
N PHE A 154 13.03 -9.21 -1.30
CA PHE A 154 11.92 -8.63 -2.06
C PHE A 154 10.55 -9.19 -1.63
N LEU A 155 10.55 -10.41 -1.06
CA LEU A 155 9.37 -11.10 -0.53
C LEU A 155 9.00 -10.67 0.90
N ASN A 156 9.67 -9.65 1.45
CA ASN A 156 9.29 -9.07 2.72
C ASN A 156 7.90 -8.42 2.58
N PRO A 157 6.89 -8.84 3.38
CA PRO A 157 5.54 -8.28 3.30
C PRO A 157 5.51 -6.76 3.49
N TYR A 158 6.40 -6.29 4.38
CA TYR A 158 7.11 -5.01 4.34
C TYR A 158 7.11 -4.39 2.97
N LEU A 159 8.21 -4.59 2.26
CA LEU A 159 8.53 -4.03 0.95
C LEU A 159 7.42 -4.25 -0.10
N LEU A 160 6.73 -5.40 -0.09
CA LEU A 160 5.69 -5.72 -1.06
C LEU A 160 4.44 -4.84 -0.91
N TRP A 161 4.15 -4.36 0.31
CA TRP A 161 3.03 -3.47 0.59
C TRP A 161 3.02 -2.23 -0.32
N GLN A 162 4.16 -1.56 -0.47
CA GLN A 162 4.27 -0.31 -1.22
C GLN A 162 3.89 -0.43 -2.71
N PRO A 163 4.50 -1.31 -3.52
CA PRO A 163 4.17 -1.43 -4.94
C PRO A 163 2.74 -1.96 -5.15
N VAL A 164 2.24 -2.83 -4.28
CA VAL A 164 0.84 -3.31 -4.34
C VAL A 164 -0.15 -2.16 -4.13
N MET A 165 0.08 -1.35 -3.09
CA MET A 165 -0.79 -0.19 -2.82
C MET A 165 -0.69 0.86 -3.92
N LEU A 166 0.51 1.14 -4.44
CA LEU A 166 0.70 2.02 -5.59
C LEU A 166 -0.07 1.53 -6.81
N LEU A 167 0.01 0.24 -7.13
CA LEU A 167 -0.70 -0.34 -8.27
C LEU A 167 -2.22 -0.21 -8.09
N ALA A 168 -2.73 -0.50 -6.88
CA ALA A 168 -4.14 -0.37 -6.56
C ALA A 168 -4.64 1.07 -6.80
N ILE A 169 -3.87 2.06 -6.34
CA ILE A 169 -4.18 3.48 -6.51
C ILE A 169 -4.14 3.88 -7.99
N GLN A 170 -3.12 3.44 -8.73
CA GLN A 170 -3.00 3.70 -10.18
C GLN A 170 -4.17 3.12 -10.97
N LEU A 171 -4.60 1.90 -10.66
CA LEU A 171 -5.77 1.27 -11.27
C LEU A 171 -7.05 2.07 -10.98
N ILE A 172 -7.26 2.51 -9.74
CA ILE A 172 -8.42 3.31 -9.34
C ILE A 172 -8.47 4.64 -10.09
N LEU A 173 -7.33 5.33 -10.18
CA LEU A 173 -7.25 6.67 -10.77
C LEU A 173 -7.39 6.64 -12.30
N HIS A 174 -6.83 5.62 -12.96
CA HIS A 174 -6.94 5.45 -14.41
C HIS A 174 -8.14 4.57 -14.84
N GLN A 175 -9.09 4.27 -13.94
CA GLN A 175 -10.19 3.35 -14.25
C GLN A 175 -11.06 3.76 -15.46
N LYS A 176 -11.18 5.07 -15.75
CA LYS A 176 -11.98 5.56 -16.88
C LYS A 176 -11.33 5.16 -18.20
N GLU A 177 -10.02 5.32 -18.28
CA GLU A 177 -9.20 4.94 -19.43
C GLU A 177 -9.21 3.42 -19.62
N LEU A 178 -9.09 2.66 -18.51
CA LEU A 178 -9.21 1.20 -18.53
C LEU A 178 -10.57 0.74 -19.08
N LYS A 179 -11.68 1.34 -18.62
CA LYS A 179 -13.03 0.99 -19.11
C LYS A 179 -13.22 1.29 -20.60
N ALA A 180 -12.67 2.40 -21.10
CA ALA A 180 -12.75 2.75 -22.51
C ALA A 180 -12.08 1.69 -23.40
N LEU A 181 -10.96 1.12 -22.94
CA LEU A 181 -10.21 0.09 -23.67
C LEU A 181 -10.97 -1.23 -23.84
N PHE A 182 -11.74 -1.65 -22.83
CA PHE A 182 -12.51 -2.90 -22.89
C PHE A 182 -13.85 -2.73 -23.62
N LYS A 183 -14.38 -1.50 -23.72
CA LYS A 183 -15.60 -1.22 -24.50
C LYS A 183 -15.36 -1.19 -26.01
N THR A 184 -14.20 -0.72 -26.48
CA THR A 184 -13.88 -0.67 -27.92
C THR A 184 -13.55 -2.03 -28.53
N LYS A 185 -13.29 -3.07 -27.72
CA LYS A 185 -12.98 -4.42 -28.21
C LYS A 185 -14.23 -5.30 -28.45
N ASN A 186 -15.40 -4.84 -28.00
CA ASN A 186 -16.69 -5.53 -28.14
C ASN A 186 -17.62 -4.86 -29.19
N ARG A 187 -17.06 -4.10 -30.12
CA ARG A 187 -17.71 -3.61 -31.35
C ARG A 187 -16.89 -4.08 -32.53
#